data_AF-L7JV41-F1
#
_entry.id   AF-L7JV41-F1
#
_cell.length_a   1.000
_cell.length_b   1.000
_cell.length_c   1.000
_cell.angle_alpha   90.00
_cell.angle_beta   90.00
_cell.angle_gamma   90.00
#
_symmetry.space_group_name_H-M   'P 1'
#
loop_
_entity.id
_entity.type
_entity.pdbx_description
1 polymer ?
#
loop_
_entity_poly.entity_id
_entity_poly.type
_entity_poly.pdbx_seq_one_letter_code
_entity_poly.pdbx_strand_id
1 'polypeptide(L)'
;MLRIQYQIFTISGHPSMSDKEIDEKFKLFDFGEKGYLTPEEYKAFCYSMLKRPKKIKSNQIHRNDIADICNEPKDYTGYFEFLSDNGKYITYDTMKKALAKLNITDDDIREMITYFNEQGVLSYNEFVKIFE
;
A
#
# COMPACT_ATOMS: atom_id res chain seq x y z
N MET A 1 -24.76 24.43 23.64
CA MET A 1 -24.32 23.02 23.55
C MET A 1 -23.28 22.94 22.44
N LEU A 2 -22.00 23.13 22.77
CA LEU A 2 -20.92 23.16 21.77
C LEU A 2 -20.58 21.74 21.32
N ARG A 3 -20.68 21.45 20.02
CA ARG A 3 -20.05 20.28 19.40
C ARG A 3 -18.64 20.68 18.99
N ILE A 4 -17.67 20.10 19.68
CA ILE A 4 -16.23 20.25 19.41
C ILE A 4 -15.96 19.56 18.07
N GLN A 5 -15.49 20.33 17.08
CA GLN A 5 -14.94 19.80 15.84
C GLN A 5 -13.57 19.21 16.15
N TYR A 6 -13.38 17.91 15.89
CA TYR A 6 -12.06 17.29 15.95
C TYR A 6 -11.27 17.71 14.70
N GLN A 7 -10.42 18.73 14.85
CA GLN A 7 -9.27 18.92 13.97
C GLN A 7 -8.16 17.98 14.45
N ILE A 8 -8.01 16.84 13.78
CA ILE A 8 -6.82 16.00 13.95
C ILE A 8 -5.75 16.58 13.04
N PHE A 9 -4.86 17.40 13.61
CA PHE A 9 -3.59 17.75 12.99
C PHE A 9 -2.69 16.51 13.02
N THR A 10 -2.56 15.82 11.89
CA THR A 10 -1.53 14.78 11.73
C THR A 10 -0.18 15.44 11.44
N ILE A 11 0.77 15.16 12.34
CA ILE A 11 2.16 15.59 12.31
C ILE A 11 2.91 14.72 11.29
N SER A 12 2.74 15.03 10.01
CA SER A 12 3.61 14.67 8.88
C SER A 12 2.98 15.30 7.66
N GLY A 13 3.71 16.12 6.89
CA GLY A 13 3.20 16.98 5.81
C GLY A 13 2.55 16.30 4.59
N HIS A 14 1.96 15.12 4.74
CA HIS A 14 1.06 14.55 3.75
C HIS A 14 -0.38 15.02 4.01
N PRO A 15 -1.03 15.70 3.04
CA PRO A 15 -2.43 16.06 3.19
C PRO A 15 -3.28 14.78 3.29
N SER A 16 -4.09 14.71 4.34
CA SER A 16 -5.16 13.72 4.48
C SER A 16 -6.10 13.82 3.28
N MET A 17 -6.54 12.68 2.73
CA MET A 17 -7.50 12.70 1.62
C MET A 17 -8.81 13.36 2.09
N SER A 18 -9.35 14.22 1.24
CA SER A 18 -10.67 14.80 1.45
C SER A 18 -11.77 13.76 1.29
N ASP A 19 -12.95 14.02 1.85
CA ASP A 19 -14.08 13.09 1.74
C ASP A 19 -14.50 12.81 0.30
N LYS A 20 -14.35 13.81 -0.57
CA LYS A 20 -14.64 13.67 -2.00
C LYS A 20 -13.67 12.73 -2.70
N GLU A 21 -12.37 12.80 -2.38
CA GLU A 21 -11.36 11.92 -2.94
C GLU A 21 -11.54 10.47 -2.49
N ILE A 22 -11.94 10.27 -1.23
CA ILE A 22 -12.27 8.94 -0.70
C ILE A 22 -13.49 8.38 -1.42
N ASP A 23 -14.53 9.18 -1.65
CA ASP A 23 -15.73 8.77 -2.38
C ASP A 23 -15.40 8.38 -3.83
N GLU A 24 -14.62 9.20 -4.53
CA GLU A 24 -14.21 8.93 -5.91
C GLU A 24 -13.39 7.64 -6.00
N LYS A 25 -12.42 7.46 -5.10
CA LYS A 25 -11.64 6.22 -5.06
C LYS A 25 -12.49 5.00 -4.68
N PHE A 26 -13.41 5.13 -3.71
CA PHE A 26 -14.30 4.03 -3.34
C PHE A 26 -15.11 3.53 -4.55
N LYS A 27 -15.68 4.46 -5.32
CA LYS A 27 -16.48 4.15 -6.51
C LYS A 27 -15.68 3.44 -7.61
N LEU A 28 -14.37 3.69 -7.73
CA LEU A 28 -13.51 2.98 -8.69
C LEU A 28 -13.43 1.47 -8.43
N PHE A 29 -13.64 1.04 -7.18
CA PHE A 29 -13.54 -0.36 -6.76
C PHE A 29 -14.90 -0.98 -6.40
N ASP A 30 -15.96 -0.19 -6.26
CA ASP A 30 -17.33 -0.67 -6.11
C ASP A 30 -17.91 -1.11 -7.47
N PHE A 31 -17.44 -2.26 -7.97
CA PHE A 31 -17.87 -2.75 -9.28
C PHE A 31 -19.36 -3.10 -9.26
N GLY A 32 -20.12 -2.46 -10.13
CA GLY A 32 -21.58 -2.63 -10.18
C GLY A 32 -22.35 -1.73 -9.21
N GLU A 33 -21.70 -0.72 -8.61
CA GLU A 33 -22.35 0.36 -7.85
C GLU A 33 -23.24 -0.15 -6.70
N LYS A 34 -22.73 -1.10 -5.93
CA LYS A 34 -23.49 -1.80 -4.87
C LYS A 34 -23.58 -0.99 -3.58
N GLY A 35 -22.74 0.03 -3.42
CA GLY A 35 -22.57 0.80 -2.19
C GLY A 35 -21.67 0.12 -1.15
N TYR A 36 -20.95 -0.94 -1.52
CA TYR A 36 -19.99 -1.64 -0.66
C TYR A 36 -18.93 -2.36 -1.50
N LEU A 37 -17.74 -2.50 -0.92
CA LEU A 37 -16.67 -3.36 -1.47
C LEU A 37 -16.82 -4.77 -0.90
N THR A 38 -16.68 -5.76 -1.78
CA THR A 38 -16.41 -7.15 -1.40
C THR A 38 -14.98 -7.28 -0.84
N PRO A 39 -14.63 -8.39 -0.16
CA PRO A 39 -13.29 -8.59 0.36
C PRO A 39 -12.18 -8.49 -0.71
N GLU A 40 -12.44 -8.94 -1.93
CA GLU A 40 -11.53 -8.87 -3.07
C GLU A 40 -11.36 -7.43 -3.58
N GLU A 41 -12.45 -6.69 -3.74
CA GLU A 41 -12.44 -5.27 -4.13
C GLU A 41 -11.70 -4.42 -3.10
N TYR A 42 -11.94 -4.68 -1.80
CA TYR A 42 -11.24 -4.00 -0.73
C TYR A 42 -9.73 -4.30 -0.71
N LYS A 43 -9.32 -5.55 -0.96
CA LYS A 43 -7.89 -5.88 -1.11
C LYS A 43 -7.28 -5.09 -2.26
N ALA A 44 -7.92 -5.08 -3.42
CA ALA A 44 -7.46 -4.33 -4.58
C ALA A 44 -7.36 -2.81 -4.28
N PHE A 45 -8.39 -2.26 -3.62
CA PHE A 45 -8.41 -0.89 -3.14
C PHE A 45 -7.21 -0.58 -2.22
N CYS A 46 -6.95 -1.40 -1.20
CA CYS A 46 -5.81 -1.22 -0.31
C CYS A 46 -4.47 -1.27 -1.07
N TYR A 47 -4.28 -2.24 -1.95
CA TYR A 47 -3.04 -2.37 -2.72
C TYR A 47 -2.82 -1.20 -3.68
N SER A 48 -3.89 -0.65 -4.26
CA SER A 48 -3.80 0.56 -5.10
C SER A 48 -3.27 1.79 -4.36
N MET A 49 -3.42 1.82 -3.03
CA MET A 49 -2.93 2.88 -2.16
C MET A 49 -1.64 2.50 -1.42
N LEU A 50 -1.01 1.38 -1.79
CA LEU A 50 0.16 0.82 -1.12
C LEU A 50 -0.07 0.58 0.37
N LYS A 51 -1.25 0.04 0.72
CA LYS A 51 -1.63 -0.28 2.10
C LYS A 51 -1.92 -1.76 2.25
N ARG A 52 -1.64 -2.29 3.45
CA ARG A 52 -1.97 -3.67 3.79
C ARG A 52 -3.46 -3.76 4.16
N PRO A 53 -4.23 -4.66 3.53
CA PRO A 53 -5.62 -4.86 3.91
C PRO A 53 -5.69 -5.40 5.35
N LYS A 54 -6.41 -4.68 6.21
CA LYS A 54 -6.71 -5.13 7.58
C LYS A 54 -7.70 -6.30 7.55
N LYS A 55 -7.68 -7.15 8.59
CA LYS A 55 -8.69 -8.20 8.76
C LYS A 55 -10.05 -7.54 9.01
N ILE A 56 -10.96 -7.67 8.06
CA ILE A 56 -12.36 -7.25 8.21
C ILE A 56 -13.21 -8.50 8.44
N LYS A 57 -14.17 -8.42 9.37
CA LYS A 57 -15.09 -9.52 9.71
C LYS A 57 -16.32 -9.58 8.80
N SER A 58 -16.64 -8.48 8.14
CA SER A 58 -17.77 -8.33 7.21
C SER A 58 -17.36 -8.63 5.78
N ASN A 59 -18.28 -9.19 5.00
CA ASN A 59 -18.14 -9.34 3.54
C ASN A 59 -18.59 -8.09 2.76
N GLN A 60 -19.14 -7.10 3.47
CA GLN A 60 -19.57 -5.82 2.91
C GLN A 60 -18.82 -4.73 3.65
N ILE A 61 -17.99 -3.99 2.90
CA ILE A 61 -17.09 -2.98 3.43
C ILE A 61 -17.55 -1.65 2.84
N HIS A 62 -18.12 -0.80 3.68
CA HIS A 62 -18.69 0.46 3.24
C HIS A 62 -17.63 1.56 3.20
N ARG A 63 -17.97 2.66 2.53
CA ARG A 63 -17.09 3.83 2.41
C ARG A 63 -16.54 4.32 3.74
N ASN A 64 -17.35 4.31 4.80
CA ASN A 64 -16.89 4.79 6.11
C ASN A 64 -15.87 3.85 6.77
N ASP A 65 -15.89 2.56 6.43
CA ASP A 65 -14.96 1.56 6.98
C ASP A 65 -13.53 1.72 6.43
N ILE A 66 -13.38 2.41 5.30
CA ILE A 66 -12.09 2.63 4.63
C ILE A 66 -11.50 4.03 4.88
N ALA A 67 -12.25 4.94 5.50
CA ALA A 67 -11.84 6.34 5.69
C ALA A 67 -10.55 6.46 6.51
N ASP A 68 -10.42 5.65 7.56
CA ASP A 68 -9.22 5.59 8.40
C ASP A 68 -8.02 5.08 7.58
N ILE A 69 -8.24 4.06 6.76
CA ILE A 69 -7.20 3.48 5.91
C ILE A 69 -6.69 4.52 4.91
N CYS A 70 -7.55 5.33 4.30
CA CYS A 70 -7.13 6.38 3.36
C CYS A 70 -6.16 7.40 4.00
N ASN A 71 -6.32 7.68 5.29
CA ASN A 71 -5.57 8.72 5.99
C ASN A 71 -4.38 8.20 6.80
N GLU A 72 -4.22 6.88 6.91
CA GLU A 72 -3.00 6.31 7.49
C GLU A 72 -1.76 6.71 6.66
N PRO A 73 -0.57 6.77 7.28
CA PRO A 73 0.67 6.87 6.51
C PRO A 73 0.77 5.69 5.53
N LYS A 74 1.53 5.88 4.45
CA LYS A 74 1.92 4.77 3.58
C LYS A 74 2.77 3.80 4.43
N ASP A 75 2.50 2.51 4.30
CA ASP A 75 3.24 1.47 5.01
C ASP A 75 3.91 0.54 3.99
N TYR A 76 5.21 0.75 3.82
CA TYR A 76 6.03 -0.02 2.91
C TYR A 76 6.58 -1.30 3.55
N THR A 77 6.37 -1.49 4.86
CA THR A 77 6.94 -2.61 5.64
C THR A 77 6.53 -3.95 5.04
N GLY A 78 5.24 -4.12 4.72
CA GLY A 78 4.76 -5.37 4.14
C GLY A 78 5.36 -5.69 2.77
N TYR A 79 5.58 -4.68 1.92
CA TYR A 79 6.23 -4.86 0.62
C TYR A 79 7.72 -5.17 0.79
N PHE A 80 8.38 -4.48 1.71
CA PHE A 80 9.77 -4.73 2.04
C PHE A 80 9.96 -6.16 2.58
N GLU A 81 9.18 -6.57 3.57
CA GLU A 81 9.20 -7.92 4.14
C GLU A 81 8.96 -9.00 3.08
N PHE A 82 8.04 -8.75 2.14
CA PHE A 82 7.79 -9.65 1.03
C PHE A 82 9.01 -9.80 0.11
N LEU A 83 9.61 -8.68 -0.29
CA LEU A 83 10.77 -8.66 -1.21
C LEU A 83 12.08 -9.08 -0.53
N SER A 84 12.19 -8.91 0.79
CA SER A 84 13.36 -9.31 1.59
C SER A 84 13.26 -10.73 2.13
N ASP A 85 12.16 -11.45 1.87
CA ASP A 85 11.86 -12.76 2.45
C ASP A 85 11.89 -12.72 4.00
N ASN A 86 11.34 -11.65 4.59
CA ASN A 86 11.41 -11.29 6.01
C ASN A 86 12.84 -11.03 6.54
N GLY A 87 13.79 -10.79 5.64
CA GLY A 87 15.17 -10.43 5.93
C GLY A 87 15.37 -8.93 6.17
N LYS A 88 16.62 -8.57 6.47
CA LYS A 88 17.04 -7.17 6.71
C LYS A 88 17.26 -6.36 5.43
N TYR A 89 17.41 -7.02 4.29
CA TYR A 89 17.74 -6.41 3.01
C TYR A 89 16.98 -7.10 1.89
N ILE A 90 16.63 -6.34 0.86
CA ILE A 90 16.22 -6.88 -0.43
C ILE A 90 17.50 -7.12 -1.24
N THR A 91 17.66 -8.33 -1.76
CA THR A 91 18.77 -8.72 -2.65
C THR A 91 18.22 -9.30 -3.94
N TYR A 92 19.09 -9.52 -4.93
CA TYR A 92 18.72 -10.22 -6.15
C TYR A 92 18.01 -11.55 -5.87
N ASP A 93 18.56 -12.35 -4.94
CA ASP A 93 18.02 -13.67 -4.63
C ASP A 93 16.65 -13.60 -3.96
N THR A 94 16.47 -12.69 -2.99
CA THR A 94 15.18 -12.54 -2.30
C THR A 94 14.12 -11.98 -3.24
N MET A 95 14.48 -11.02 -4.11
CA MET A 95 13.59 -10.46 -5.11
C MET A 95 13.21 -11.52 -6.16
N LYS A 96 14.18 -12.26 -6.69
CA LYS A 96 13.92 -13.37 -7.63
C LYS A 96 12.99 -14.42 -7.03
N LYS A 97 13.19 -14.77 -5.76
CA LYS A 97 12.30 -15.68 -5.03
C LYS A 97 10.88 -15.12 -4.91
N ALA A 98 10.75 -13.86 -4.47
CA ALA A 98 9.46 -13.19 -4.28
C ALA A 98 8.68 -13.06 -5.59
N LEU A 99 9.38 -12.77 -6.69
CA LEU A 99 8.81 -12.56 -8.01
C LEU A 99 8.77 -13.83 -8.87
N ALA A 100 9.09 -15.02 -8.33
CA ALA A 100 9.18 -16.27 -9.10
C ALA A 100 7.88 -16.67 -9.83
N LYS A 101 6.73 -16.14 -9.39
CA LYS A 101 5.42 -16.35 -10.05
C LYS A 101 5.12 -15.33 -11.15
N LEU A 102 5.93 -14.30 -11.26
CA LEU A 102 5.86 -13.30 -12.31
C LEU A 102 6.89 -13.68 -13.36
N ASN A 103 6.52 -13.58 -14.63
CA ASN A 103 7.40 -13.92 -15.75
C ASN A 103 8.40 -12.79 -16.04
N ILE A 104 9.18 -12.41 -15.01
CA ILE A 104 10.20 -11.36 -15.05
C ILE A 104 11.55 -12.04 -15.25
N THR A 105 12.39 -11.49 -16.14
CA THR A 105 13.69 -12.09 -16.43
C THR A 105 14.72 -11.80 -15.33
N ASP A 106 15.76 -12.63 -15.25
CA ASP A 106 16.87 -12.41 -14.31
C ASP A 106 17.55 -11.04 -14.56
N ASP A 107 17.66 -10.62 -15.82
CA ASP A 107 18.27 -9.34 -16.19
C ASP A 107 17.40 -8.16 -15.73
N ASP A 108 16.08 -8.24 -15.90
CA ASP A 108 15.15 -7.21 -15.40
C ASP A 108 15.22 -7.09 -13.87
N ILE A 109 15.31 -8.23 -13.15
CA ILE A 109 15.45 -8.23 -11.68
C ILE A 109 16.76 -7.57 -11.25
N ARG A 110 17.87 -7.86 -11.97
CA ARG A 110 19.16 -7.21 -11.71
C ARG A 110 19.07 -5.71 -11.96
N GLU A 111 18.49 -5.31 -13.08
CA GLU A 111 18.32 -3.89 -13.42
C GLU A 111 17.50 -3.17 -12.34
N MET A 112 16.36 -3.74 -11.93
CA MET A 112 15.50 -3.19 -10.88
C MET A 112 16.25 -2.92 -9.57
N ILE A 113 17.10 -3.86 -9.13
CA ILE A 113 17.81 -3.70 -7.85
C ILE A 113 19.02 -2.78 -7.97
N THR A 114 19.73 -2.80 -9.11
CA THR A 114 20.90 -1.96 -9.33
C THR A 114 20.57 -0.52 -9.69
N TYR A 115 19.34 -0.26 -10.18
CA TYR A 115 18.87 1.08 -10.50
C TYR A 115 18.97 2.04 -9.31
N PHE A 116 18.73 1.55 -8.09
CA PHE A 116 18.74 2.36 -6.88
C PHE A 116 20.05 2.25 -6.09
N ASN A 117 20.74 1.12 -6.19
CA ASN A 117 21.99 0.87 -5.50
C ASN A 117 22.85 -0.09 -6.34
N GLU A 118 24.00 0.39 -6.83
CA GLU A 118 24.94 -0.39 -7.65
C GLU A 118 25.42 -1.70 -6.99
N GLN A 119 25.37 -1.80 -5.66
CA GLN A 119 25.70 -3.01 -4.91
C GLN A 119 24.60 -4.08 -4.97
N GLY A 120 23.39 -3.76 -5.44
CA GLY A 120 22.28 -4.70 -5.56
C GLY A 120 21.74 -5.19 -4.21
N VAL A 121 21.85 -4.37 -3.17
CA VAL A 121 21.36 -4.66 -1.81
C VAL A 121 20.64 -3.43 -1.28
N LEU A 122 19.34 -3.55 -0.98
CA LEU A 122 18.53 -2.42 -0.50
C LEU A 122 18.11 -2.63 0.95
N SER A 123 18.49 -1.69 1.82
CA SER A 123 17.91 -1.55 3.15
C SER A 123 16.49 -0.97 3.09
N TYR A 124 15.75 -1.04 4.20
CA TYR A 124 14.41 -0.46 4.28
C TYR A 124 14.40 1.04 3.93
N ASN A 125 15.37 1.80 4.44
CA ASN A 125 15.45 3.24 4.18
C ASN A 125 15.76 3.57 2.71
N GLU A 126 16.52 2.73 2.01
CA GLU A 126 16.75 2.88 0.57
C GLU A 126 15.51 2.50 -0.23
N PHE A 127 14.80 1.45 0.18
CA PHE A 127 13.56 1.01 -0.44
C PHE A 127 12.44 2.06 -0.34
N VAL A 128 12.28 2.70 0.82
CA VAL A 128 11.23 3.72 1.02
C VAL A 128 11.41 4.92 0.08
N LYS A 129 12.67 5.32 -0.21
CA LYS A 129 12.99 6.41 -1.14
C LYS A 129 12.53 6.16 -2.58
N ILE A 130 12.16 4.94 -2.94
CA ILE A 130 11.61 4.61 -4.27
C ILE A 130 10.22 5.25 -4.45
N PHE A 131 9.51 5.51 -3.36
CA PHE A 131 8.10 5.93 -3.36
C PHE A 131 7.87 7.37 -2.86
N GLU A 132 8.96 8.08 -2.55
CA GLU A 132 9.01 9.49 -2.13
C GLU A 132 9.52 10.37 -3.27
#